data_AF-A0A9W4TRJ8-F1
#
_entry.id   AF-A0A9W4TRJ8-F1
#
_cell.length_a   1.000
_cell.length_b   1.000
_cell.length_c   1.000
_cell.angle_alpha   90.00
_cell.angle_beta   90.00
_cell.angle_gamma   90.00
#
_symmetry.space_group_name_H-M   'P 1'
#
loop_
_entity.id
_entity.type
_entity.pdbx_description
1 polymer ?
#
loop_
_entity_poly.entity_id
_entity_poly.type
_entity_poly.pdbx_seq_one_letter_code
_entity_poly.pdbx_strand_id
1 'polypeptide(L)'
;MILPTTLNGGGVLAYGLGAYYQSHWAISVVIGQSLLGFSMSASGTICLTYAVDCYHKVAGESIVLILFVRNMIGMIFCFVCQPWLNNCGLMLTTWLIFLITTLINSSFILMVVSGKSFRRRTIRLYDKFSNPLFGELFK
;
A
#
# COMPACT_ATOMS: atom_id res chain seq x y z
N MET A 1 8.12 -0.93 9.59
CA MET A 1 7.91 -0.72 8.14
C MET A 1 9.20 -0.44 7.35
N ILE A 2 10.33 -0.07 7.97
CA ILE A 2 11.61 0.15 7.27
C ILE A 2 12.04 -1.08 6.45
N LEU A 3 11.99 -2.27 7.07
CA LEU A 3 12.39 -3.52 6.44
C LEU A 3 11.52 -3.88 5.20
N PRO A 4 10.17 -3.87 5.26
CA PRO A 4 9.32 -4.00 4.07
C PRO A 4 9.61 -2.96 2.97
N THR A 5 9.87 -1.70 3.33
CA THR A 5 10.15 -0.64 2.34
C THR A 5 11.47 -0.91 1.60
N THR A 6 12.51 -1.31 2.30
CA THR A 6 13.81 -1.64 1.68
C THR A 6 13.74 -2.89 0.81
N LEU A 7 13.00 -3.92 1.23
CA LEU A 7 12.82 -5.15 0.46
C LEU A 7 11.92 -4.93 -0.77
N ASN A 8 10.93 -4.04 -0.68
CA ASN A 8 10.08 -3.69 -1.82
C ASN A 8 10.90 -2.99 -2.91
N GLY A 9 11.72 -2.00 -2.54
CA GLY A 9 12.61 -1.32 -3.48
C GLY A 9 13.59 -2.28 -4.16
N GLY A 10 14.24 -3.14 -3.37
CA GLY A 10 15.15 -4.17 -3.91
C GLY A 10 14.43 -5.19 -4.80
N GLY A 11 13.21 -5.59 -4.45
CA GLY A 11 12.39 -6.53 -5.22
C GLY A 11 11.95 -5.97 -6.58
N VAL A 12 11.54 -4.69 -6.64
CA VAL A 12 11.17 -4.02 -7.91
C VAL A 12 12.38 -3.94 -8.84
N LEU A 13 13.54 -3.57 -8.32
CA LEU A 13 14.78 -3.49 -9.11
C LEU A 13 15.22 -4.87 -9.59
N ALA A 14 15.21 -5.88 -8.71
CA ALA A 14 15.57 -7.25 -9.08
C ALA A 14 14.62 -7.83 -10.16
N TYR A 15 13.33 -7.51 -10.08
CA TYR A 15 12.34 -7.94 -11.08
C TYR A 15 12.52 -7.23 -12.42
N GLY A 16 12.59 -5.89 -12.43
CA GLY A 16 12.61 -5.11 -13.66
C GLY A 16 13.97 -5.07 -14.37
N LEU A 17 15.07 -4.91 -13.63
CA LEU A 17 16.42 -4.96 -14.22
C LEU A 17 16.80 -6.39 -14.60
N GLY A 18 16.37 -7.39 -13.81
CA GLY A 18 16.58 -8.80 -14.14
C GLY A 18 15.95 -9.18 -15.49
N ALA A 19 14.76 -8.66 -15.79
CA ALA A 19 14.10 -8.84 -17.07
C ALA A 19 14.77 -8.06 -18.22
N TYR A 20 15.29 -6.85 -17.96
CA TYR A 20 15.98 -6.05 -18.98
C TYR A 20 17.33 -6.63 -19.41
N TYR A 21 18.16 -7.08 -18.45
CA TYR A 21 19.48 -7.63 -18.73
C TYR A 21 19.46 -9.11 -19.16
N GLN A 22 18.28 -9.71 -19.33
CA GLN A 22 18.10 -11.15 -19.59
C GLN A 22 18.91 -12.03 -18.64
N SER A 23 18.99 -11.61 -17.37
CA SER A 23 19.71 -12.38 -16.35
C SER A 23 18.94 -13.67 -16.04
N HIS A 24 19.61 -14.64 -15.41
CA HIS A 24 19.03 -15.95 -15.13
C HIS A 24 17.64 -15.81 -14.49
N TRP A 25 16.61 -16.42 -15.08
CA TRP A 25 15.19 -16.27 -14.72
C TRP A 25 14.91 -16.39 -13.21
N ALA A 26 15.72 -17.19 -12.50
CA ALA A 26 15.65 -17.37 -11.06
C ALA A 26 15.83 -16.06 -10.28
N ILE A 27 16.63 -15.10 -10.75
CA ILE A 27 16.85 -13.83 -10.05
C ILE A 27 15.57 -12.99 -10.07
N SER A 28 14.97 -12.83 -11.25
CA SER A 28 13.76 -12.03 -11.41
C SER A 28 12.55 -12.68 -10.74
N VAL A 29 12.39 -13.99 -10.92
CA VAL A 29 11.20 -14.74 -10.45
C VAL A 29 11.33 -15.15 -8.99
N VAL A 30 12.43 -15.78 -8.58
CA VAL A 30 12.57 -16.29 -7.22
C VAL A 30 12.89 -15.14 -6.27
N ILE A 31 13.93 -14.34 -6.55
CA ILE A 31 14.37 -13.29 -5.63
C ILE A 31 13.46 -12.07 -5.75
N GLY A 32 13.22 -11.57 -6.97
CA GLY A 32 12.35 -10.40 -7.19
C GLY A 32 10.95 -10.60 -6.63
N GLN A 33 10.27 -11.69 -7.02
CA GLN A 33 8.88 -11.88 -6.64
C GLN A 33 8.68 -12.31 -5.17
N SER A 34 9.62 -13.06 -4.58
CA SER A 34 9.53 -13.38 -3.15
C SER A 34 9.70 -12.15 -2.26
N LEU A 35 10.66 -11.26 -2.59
CA LEU A 35 10.86 -10.00 -1.87
C LEU A 35 9.66 -9.07 -1.98
N LEU A 36 9.07 -8.97 -3.17
CA LEU A 36 7.85 -8.19 -3.40
C LEU A 36 6.64 -8.77 -2.63
N GLY A 37 6.45 -10.09 -2.69
CA GLY A 37 5.39 -10.79 -1.96
C GLY A 37 5.50 -10.62 -0.45
N PHE A 38 6.69 -10.84 0.11
CA PHE A 38 6.96 -10.62 1.53
C PHE A 38 6.66 -9.18 1.96
N SER A 39 7.11 -8.21 1.16
CA SER A 39 6.90 -6.79 1.46
C SER A 39 5.41 -6.42 1.44
N MET A 40 4.64 -6.92 0.47
CA MET A 40 3.18 -6.69 0.39
C MET A 40 2.44 -7.32 1.58
N SER A 41 2.74 -8.56 1.95
CA SER A 41 2.09 -9.22 3.08
C SER A 41 2.41 -8.51 4.40
N ALA A 42 3.69 -8.19 4.65
CA ALA A 42 4.10 -7.53 5.88
C ALA A 42 3.50 -6.13 6.02
N SER A 43 3.59 -5.30 4.98
CA SER A 43 3.05 -3.93 5.00
C SER A 43 1.52 -3.90 5.11
N GLY A 44 0.82 -4.76 4.38
CA GLY A 44 -0.64 -4.84 4.39
C GLY A 44 -1.19 -5.16 5.77
N THR A 45 -0.63 -6.18 6.43
CA THR A 45 -1.07 -6.57 7.78
C THR A 45 -0.80 -5.47 8.80
N ILE A 46 0.39 -4.85 8.80
CA ILE A 46 0.71 -3.77 9.76
C ILE A 46 -0.28 -2.60 9.64
N CYS A 47 -0.60 -2.17 8.41
CA CYS A 47 -1.53 -1.07 8.18
C CYS A 47 -2.96 -1.40 8.63
N LEU A 48 -3.44 -2.61 8.33
CA LEU A 48 -4.78 -3.06 8.72
C LEU A 48 -4.91 -3.19 10.24
N THR A 49 -3.95 -3.83 10.90
CA THR A 49 -3.94 -3.96 12.37
C THR A 49 -3.93 -2.58 13.03
N TYR A 50 -3.10 -1.65 12.55
CA TYR A 50 -3.08 -0.29 13.07
C TYR A 50 -4.41 0.46 12.90
N ALA A 51 -5.10 0.27 11.77
CA ALA A 51 -6.41 0.88 11.53
C ALA A 51 -7.47 0.34 12.51
N VAL A 52 -7.46 -0.96 12.76
CA VAL A 52 -8.34 -1.63 13.73
C VAL A 52 -8.07 -1.14 15.15
N ASP A 53 -6.80 -1.07 15.55
CA ASP A 53 -6.36 -0.62 16.88
C ASP A 53 -6.62 0.88 17.12
N CYS A 54 -6.83 1.68 16.06
CA CYS A 54 -7.21 3.09 16.23
C CYS A 54 -8.72 3.29 16.32
N TYR A 55 -9.51 2.43 15.68
CA TYR A 55 -10.96 2.62 15.46
C TYR A 55 -11.79 1.38 15.81
N HIS A 56 -11.55 0.76 16.96
CA HIS A 56 -12.15 -0.50 17.39
C HIS A 56 -13.68 -0.60 17.23
N LYS A 57 -14.43 0.47 17.54
CA LYS A 57 -15.91 0.46 17.49
C LYS A 57 -16.48 0.47 16.07
N VAL A 58 -15.71 0.96 15.09
CA VAL A 58 -16.10 1.01 13.67
C VAL A 58 -15.09 0.24 12.80
N ALA A 59 -14.40 -0.73 13.41
CA ALA A 59 -13.31 -1.45 12.77
C ALA A 59 -13.77 -2.24 11.55
N GLY A 60 -14.94 -2.90 11.64
CA GLY A 60 -15.51 -3.67 10.54
C GLY A 60 -15.75 -2.82 9.28
N GLU A 61 -16.48 -1.72 9.43
CA GLU A 61 -16.79 -0.81 8.31
C GLU A 61 -15.53 -0.15 7.74
N SER A 62 -14.59 0.23 8.62
CA SER A 62 -13.33 0.87 8.21
C SER A 62 -12.45 -0.07 7.39
N ILE A 63 -12.31 -1.33 7.79
CA ILE A 63 -11.52 -2.34 7.06
C ILE A 63 -12.10 -2.56 5.66
N VAL A 64 -13.43 -2.70 5.55
CA VAL A 64 -14.10 -2.91 4.26
C VAL A 64 -13.82 -1.75 3.31
N LEU A 65 -13.92 -0.50 3.79
CA LEU A 65 -13.64 0.68 2.97
C LEU A 65 -12.17 0.73 2.53
N ILE A 66 -11.22 0.44 3.43
CA ILE A 66 -9.79 0.38 3.12
C ILE A 66 -9.51 -0.66 2.03
N LEU A 67 -10.08 -1.86 2.16
CA LEU A 67 -9.92 -2.95 1.19
C LEU A 67 -10.56 -2.62 -0.15
N PHE A 68 -11.71 -1.95 -0.15
CA PHE A 68 -12.39 -1.50 -1.36
C PHE A 68 -11.51 -0.51 -2.15
N VAL A 69 -11.00 0.53 -1.48
CA VAL A 69 -10.10 1.53 -2.11
C VAL A 69 -8.83 0.86 -2.63
N ARG A 70 -8.24 -0.07 -1.86
CA ARG A 70 -7.08 -0.85 -2.28
C ARG A 70 -7.33 -1.58 -3.61
N ASN A 71 -8.48 -2.24 -3.74
CA ASN A 71 -8.82 -2.99 -4.96
C ASN A 71 -9.14 -2.06 -6.14
N MET A 72 -9.77 -0.91 -5.90
CA MET A 72 -9.98 0.10 -6.95
C MET A 72 -8.65 0.60 -7.54
N ILE A 73 -7.67 0.90 -6.69
CA ILE A 73 -6.34 1.33 -7.15
C ILE A 73 -5.67 0.22 -7.95
N GLY A 74 -5.78 -1.04 -7.49
CA GLY A 74 -5.28 -2.21 -8.22
C GLY A 74 -5.92 -2.37 -9.60
N MET A 75 -7.24 -2.16 -9.69
CA MET A 75 -7.98 -2.18 -10.96
C MET A 75 -7.48 -1.11 -11.92
N ILE A 76 -7.33 0.14 -11.47
CA ILE A 76 -6.80 1.24 -12.30
C ILE A 76 -5.41 0.89 -12.83
N PHE A 77 -4.54 0.38 -11.95
CA PHE A 77 -3.19 0.00 -12.35
C PHE A 77 -3.17 -1.11 -13.40
N CYS A 78 -4.10 -2.06 -13.33
CA CYS A 78 -4.22 -3.15 -14.31
C CYS A 78 -4.49 -2.63 -15.73
N PHE A 79 -5.27 -1.57 -15.89
CA PHE A 79 -5.54 -0.95 -17.20
C PHE A 79 -4.41 -0.05 -17.67
N VAL A 80 -3.69 0.60 -16.75
CA VAL A 80 -2.64 1.58 -17.08
C VAL A 80 -1.27 0.93 -17.30
N CYS A 81 -0.98 -0.22 -16.66
CA CYS A 81 0.34 -0.83 -16.68
C CYS A 81 0.82 -1.19 -18.09
N GLN A 82 -0.04 -1.82 -18.90
CA GLN A 82 0.31 -2.24 -20.26
C GLN A 82 0.58 -1.06 -21.22
N PRO A 83 -0.31 -0.05 -21.36
CA PRO A 83 -0.02 1.11 -22.21
C PRO A 83 1.18 1.92 -21.69
N TRP A 84 1.41 1.98 -20.38
CA TRP A 84 2.56 2.66 -19.82
C TRP A 84 3.88 1.98 -20.22
N LEU A 85 3.94 0.66 -20.14
CA LEU A 85 5.11 -0.12 -20.54
C LEU A 85 5.41 0.04 -22.03
N ASN A 86 4.38 0.05 -22.87
CA ASN A 86 4.51 0.19 -24.32
C ASN A 86 5.05 1.57 -24.75
N ASN A 87 4.73 2.64 -24.01
CA ASN A 87 5.17 4.01 -24.36
C ASN A 87 6.55 4.37 -23.78
N CYS A 88 6.88 3.91 -22.57
CA CYS A 88 8.10 4.31 -21.86
C CYS A 88 9.26 3.30 -21.98
N GLY A 89 8.96 2.05 -22.34
CA GLY A 89 9.95 0.98 -22.38
C GLY A 89 10.30 0.42 -21.00
N LEU A 90 10.85 -0.80 -20.99
CA LEU A 90 10.97 -1.62 -19.78
C LEU A 90 11.91 -1.03 -18.71
N MET A 91 13.02 -0.42 -19.12
CA MET A 91 14.01 0.18 -18.21
C MET A 91 13.47 1.43 -17.52
N LEU A 92 12.88 2.36 -18.27
CA LEU A 92 12.38 3.62 -17.73
C LEU A 92 11.15 3.39 -16.84
N THR A 93 10.24 2.49 -17.25
CA THR A 93 9.09 2.09 -16.41
C THR A 93 9.53 1.44 -15.10
N THR A 94 10.57 0.59 -15.12
CA THR A 94 11.11 -0.03 -13.89
C THR A 94 11.63 1.02 -12.90
N TRP A 95 12.41 1.99 -13.38
CA TRP A 95 12.95 3.05 -12.52
C TRP A 95 11.85 3.97 -11.97
N LEU A 96 10.84 4.29 -12.78
CA LEU A 96 9.69 5.07 -12.32
C LEU A 96 8.88 4.32 -11.26
N ILE A 97 8.59 3.04 -11.48
CA ILE A 97 7.88 2.20 -10.49
C ILE A 97 8.69 2.14 -9.20
N PHE A 98 10.01 1.93 -9.28
CA PHE A 98 10.89 1.91 -8.10
C PHE A 98 10.81 3.23 -7.30
N LEU A 99 10.88 4.38 -7.97
CA LEU A 99 10.76 5.69 -7.32
C LEU A 99 9.39 5.88 -6.67
N ILE A 100 8.31 5.58 -7.41
CA ILE A 100 6.94 5.74 -6.94
C ILE A 100 6.65 4.82 -5.75
N THR A 101 7.01 3.54 -5.84
CA THR A 101 6.76 2.59 -4.75
C THR A 101 7.59 2.92 -3.52
N THR A 102 8.84 3.36 -3.69
CA THR A 102 9.70 3.78 -2.57
C THR A 102 9.17 5.04 -1.89
N LEU A 103 8.72 6.03 -2.68
CA LEU A 103 8.09 7.25 -2.14
C LEU A 103 6.80 6.94 -1.37
N ILE A 104 5.91 6.13 -1.95
CA ILE A 104 4.63 5.77 -1.31
C ILE A 104 4.86 4.95 -0.04
N ASN A 105 5.76 3.95 -0.07
CA ASN A 105 6.07 3.16 1.11
C ASN A 105 6.79 3.99 2.19
N SER A 106 7.49 5.05 1.82
CA SER A 106 8.11 5.99 2.78
C SER A 106 7.08 6.89 3.48
N SER A 107 5.84 6.97 2.98
CA SER A 107 4.74 7.72 3.61
C SER A 107 4.47 7.30 5.07
N PHE A 108 4.86 6.07 5.46
CA PHE A 108 4.83 5.67 6.88
C PHE A 108 5.63 6.62 7.79
N ILE A 109 6.73 7.19 7.32
CA ILE A 109 7.54 8.15 8.08
C ILE A 109 6.71 9.40 8.42
N LEU A 110 5.91 9.89 7.47
CA LEU A 110 4.98 10.99 7.71
C LEU A 110 3.93 10.61 8.77
N MET A 111 3.45 9.37 8.75
CA MET A 111 2.50 8.87 9.73
C MET A 111 3.11 8.74 11.13
N VAL A 112 4.39 8.37 11.25
CA VAL A 112 5.11 8.32 12.54
C VAL A 112 5.27 9.71 13.16
N VAL A 113 5.62 10.71 12.35
CA VAL A 113 5.83 12.09 12.84
C VAL A 113 4.48 12.79 13.11
N SER A 114 3.50 12.64 12.20
CA SER A 114 2.24 13.40 12.22
C SER A 114 1.04 12.63 12.77
N GLY A 115 1.19 11.35 13.13
CA GLY A 115 0.08 10.48 13.52
C GLY A 115 -0.68 10.97 14.75
N LYS A 116 0.01 11.61 15.70
CA LYS A 116 -0.63 12.22 16.89
C LYS A 116 -1.57 13.38 16.53
N SER A 117 -1.23 14.16 15.51
CA SER A 117 -2.05 15.28 15.03
C SER A 117 -3.29 14.78 14.29
N PHE A 118 -3.13 13.78 13.43
CA PHE A 118 -4.25 13.16 12.71
C PHE A 118 -5.28 12.54 13.65
N ARG A 119 -4.85 11.81 14.69
CA ARG A 119 -5.77 11.23 15.70
C ARG A 119 -6.60 12.29 16.42
N ARG A 120 -6.01 13.44 16.76
CA ARG A 120 -6.74 14.54 17.41
C ARG A 120 -7.79 15.17 16.50
N ARG A 121 -7.54 15.22 15.19
CA ARG A 121 -8.48 15.78 14.22
C ARG A 121 -9.67 14.87 13.95
N THR A 122 -9.45 13.56 13.88
CA THR A 122 -10.52 12.58 13.53
C THR A 122 -11.43 12.24 14.72
N ILE A 123 -11.08 12.63 15.94
CA ILE A 123 -11.83 12.27 17.16
C ILE A 123 -13.29 12.74 17.13
N ARG A 124 -13.56 13.93 16.56
CA ARG A 124 -14.91 14.50 16.46
C ARG A 124 -15.83 13.69 15.55
N LEU A 125 -15.27 13.14 14.46
CA LEU A 125 -16.00 12.29 13.53
C LEU A 125 -16.20 10.90 14.15
N TYR A 126 -15.18 10.37 14.82
CA TYR A 126 -15.27 9.09 15.51
C TYR A 126 -16.35 9.10 16.59
N ASP A 127 -16.41 10.12 17.47
CA ASP A 127 -17.44 10.19 18.52
C ASP A 127 -18.86 10.28 17.93
N LYS A 128 -19.01 10.94 16.77
CA LYS A 128 -20.29 11.04 16.07
C LYS A 128 -20.76 9.68 15.51
N PHE A 129 -19.88 8.94 14.83
CA PHE A 129 -20.21 7.64 14.21
C PHE A 129 -20.12 6.46 15.19
N SER A 130 -19.40 6.61 16.29
CA SER A 130 -19.28 5.60 17.35
C SER A 130 -20.55 5.46 18.19
N ASN A 131 -21.48 6.42 18.13
CA ASN A 131 -22.69 6.39 18.92
C ASN A 131 -23.69 5.40 18.30
N PRO A 132 -24.03 4.27 18.95
CA PRO A 132 -24.95 3.28 18.40
C PRO A 132 -26.39 3.82 18.20
N LEU A 133 -26.71 4.95 18.82
CA LEU A 133 -27.99 5.68 18.69
C LEU A 133 -28.07 6.58 17.44
N PHE A 134 -26.99 6.77 16.68
CA PHE A 134 -26.96 7.71 15.55
C PHE A 134 -27.88 7.28 14.39
N GLY A 135 -28.22 5.99 14.29
CA GLY A 135 -29.13 5.43 13.29
C GLY A 135 -30.60 5.32 13.72
N GLU A 136 -30.92 5.55 15.00
CA GLU A 136 -32.30 5.47 15.50
C GLU A 136 -33.06 6.81 15.44
N LEU A 137 -32.39 7.90 15.03
CA LEU A 137 -33.01 9.23 14.87
C LEU A 137 -34.00 9.33 13.70
N PHE A 138 -34.03 8.33 12.81
CA PHE A 138 -34.97 8.23 11.67
C PHE A 138 -35.96 7.06 11.81
N LYS A 139 -36.10 6.50 13.01
CA LYS A 139 -37.06 5.44 13.31
C LYS A 139 -38.27 5.97 14.05
#